data_AF-A0A3M0YVP1-F1
#
_entry.id   AF-A0A3M0YVP1-F1
#
_cell.length_a   1.000
_cell.length_b   1.000
_cell.length_c   1.000
_cell.angle_alpha   90.00
_cell.angle_beta   90.00
_cell.angle_gamma   90.00
#
_symmetry.space_group_name_H-M   'P 1'
#
loop_
_entity.id
_entity.type
_entity.pdbx_description
1 polymer ?
#
loop_
_entity_poly.entity_id
_entity_poly.type
_entity_poly.pdbx_seq_one_letter_code
_entity_poly.pdbx_strand_id
1 'polypeptide(L)'
;MSNRRTLYQIRIFGKKGCQKCQLLKQRVTKILDNAKYAEFEQAYFDILTEDGLVTFCSAECLNPSRIPAFLVCRLDELTGEYRPIPNPVGHPERMHPLFKESLVYSWLGLET
;
A
#
# COMPACT_ATOMS: atom_id res chain seq x y z
N MET A 1 19.17 -20.94 -7.60
CA MET A 1 18.84 -19.64 -6.97
C MET A 1 17.41 -19.32 -7.37
N SER A 2 16.48 -19.35 -6.42
CA SER A 2 15.04 -19.26 -6.71
C SER A 2 14.72 -17.87 -7.28
N ASN A 3 14.28 -17.83 -8.53
CA ASN A 3 13.91 -16.61 -9.25
C ASN A 3 12.51 -16.18 -8.74
N ARG A 4 12.45 -15.72 -7.48
CA ARG A 4 11.19 -15.32 -6.85
C ARG A 4 10.77 -13.98 -7.44
N ARG A 5 9.91 -14.02 -8.46
CA ARG A 5 9.34 -12.82 -9.08
C ARG A 5 8.28 -12.29 -8.13
N THR A 6 8.62 -11.31 -7.31
CA THR A 6 7.63 -10.61 -6.49
C THR A 6 6.67 -9.88 -7.43
N LEU A 7 5.38 -10.18 -7.33
CA LEU A 7 4.35 -9.57 -8.19
C LEU A 7 3.67 -8.38 -7.51
N TYR A 8 3.72 -8.31 -6.18
CA TYR A 8 3.02 -7.31 -5.39
C TYR A 8 3.93 -6.65 -4.36
N GLN A 9 3.75 -5.36 -4.13
CA GLN A 9 4.49 -4.60 -3.14
C GLN A 9 3.53 -3.87 -2.20
N ILE A 10 3.69 -4.12 -0.90
CA ILE A 10 3.00 -3.36 0.16
C ILE A 10 3.90 -2.19 0.54
N ARG A 11 3.52 -0.98 0.13
CA ARG A 11 4.21 0.27 0.50
C ARG A 11 3.66 0.78 1.82
N ILE A 12 4.47 0.76 2.87
CA ILE A 12 4.11 1.25 4.20
C ILE A 12 4.67 2.66 4.38
N PHE A 13 3.81 3.60 4.74
CA PHE A 13 4.16 4.98 5.02
C PHE A 13 4.14 5.25 6.51
N GLY A 14 5.23 5.81 7.02
CA GLY A 14 5.35 6.16 8.43
C GLY A 14 6.43 7.20 8.65
N LYS A 15 6.78 7.43 9.92
CA LYS A 15 7.87 8.33 10.31
C LYS A 15 8.78 7.71 11.35
N LYS A 16 10.05 8.09 11.36
CA LYS A 16 10.99 7.68 12.42
C LYS A 16 10.44 7.97 13.82
N GLY A 17 10.66 7.05 14.76
CA GLY A 17 10.18 7.17 16.15
C GLY A 17 8.69 6.86 16.36
N CYS A 18 7.94 6.51 15.31
CA CYS A 18 6.52 6.15 15.42
C CYS A 18 6.33 4.67 15.83
N GLN A 19 5.91 4.42 17.07
CA GLN A 19 5.66 3.05 17.56
C GLN A 19 4.55 2.33 16.76
N LYS A 20 3.45 3.01 16.43
CA LYS A 20 2.36 2.44 15.62
C LYS A 20 2.85 2.02 14.24
N CYS A 21 3.76 2.78 13.64
CA CYS A 21 4.34 2.50 12.32
C CYS A 21 5.22 1.24 12.37
N GLN A 22 6.01 1.08 13.43
CA GLN A 22 6.80 -0.15 13.64
C GLN A 22 5.91 -1.36 13.87
N LEU A 23 4.83 -1.21 14.63
CA LEU A 23 3.87 -2.29 14.87
C LEU A 23 3.17 -2.73 13.57
N LEU A 24 2.75 -1.78 12.72
CA LEU A 24 2.18 -2.10 11.40
C LEU A 24 3.18 -2.87 10.55
N LYS A 25 4.42 -2.36 10.44
CA LYS A 25 5.52 -3.00 9.71
C LYS A 25 5.74 -4.45 10.16
N GLN A 26 5.82 -4.68 11.47
CA GLN A 26 5.99 -6.02 12.03
C GLN A 26 4.80 -6.94 11.72
N ARG A 27 3.57 -6.44 11.81
CA ARG A 27 2.36 -7.21 11.50
C ARG A 27 2.31 -7.62 10.03
N VAL A 28 2.63 -6.70 9.12
CA VAL A 28 2.71 -7.01 7.68
C VAL A 28 3.79 -8.05 7.44
N THR A 29 4.99 -7.87 7.99
CA THR A 29 6.08 -8.85 7.85
C THR A 29 5.65 -10.25 8.29
N LYS A 30 5.00 -10.36 9.47
CA LYS A 30 4.49 -11.65 9.98
C LYS A 30 3.43 -12.28 9.08
N ILE A 31 2.60 -11.48 8.39
CA ILE A 31 1.64 -11.99 7.41
C ILE A 31 2.38 -12.53 6.18
N LEU A 32 3.39 -11.79 5.70
CA LEU A 32 4.17 -12.16 4.52
C LEU A 32 5.06 -13.39 4.72
N ASP A 33 5.36 -13.77 5.97
CA ASP A 33 6.07 -15.03 6.29
C ASP A 33 5.25 -16.28 5.89
N ASN A 34 3.94 -16.16 5.69
CA ASN A 34 3.11 -17.26 5.20
C ASN A 34 3.32 -17.48 3.70
N ALA A 35 3.63 -18.72 3.29
CA ALA A 35 3.85 -19.11 1.90
C ALA A 35 2.71 -18.73 0.94
N LYS A 36 1.47 -18.58 1.44
CA LYS A 36 0.33 -18.08 0.67
C LYS A 36 0.55 -16.67 0.08
N TYR A 37 1.38 -15.86 0.73
CA TYR A 37 1.71 -14.50 0.31
C TYR A 37 3.12 -14.39 -0.27
N ALA A 38 3.66 -15.49 -0.80
CA ALA A 38 5.02 -15.56 -1.33
C ALA A 38 5.32 -14.59 -2.48
N GLU A 39 4.29 -14.05 -3.13
CA GLU A 39 4.38 -13.10 -4.25
C GLU A 39 4.39 -11.64 -3.80
N PHE A 40 4.29 -11.38 -2.49
CA PHE A 40 4.28 -10.04 -1.90
C PHE A 40 5.64 -9.72 -1.29
N GLU A 41 6.10 -8.49 -1.48
CA GLU A 41 7.16 -7.86 -0.71
C GLU A 41 6.65 -6.62 0.03
N GLN A 42 7.46 -6.13 0.96
CA GLN A 42 7.16 -4.94 1.74
C GLN A 42 8.24 -3.88 1.51
N ALA A 43 7.82 -2.64 1.25
CA ALA A 43 8.67 -1.47 1.20
C ALA A 43 8.22 -0.45 2.26
N TYR A 44 9.17 0.19 2.95
CA TYR A 44 8.87 1.20 3.96
C TYR A 44 9.37 2.57 3.49
N PHE A 45 8.50 3.57 3.54
CA PHE A 45 8.78 4.95 3.14
C PHE A 45 8.63 5.86 4.36
N ASP A 46 9.72 6.54 4.73
CA ASP A 46 9.70 7.56 5.78
C ASP A 46 9.23 8.89 5.18
N ILE A 47 8.04 9.35 5.56
CA ILE A 47 7.44 10.57 5.02
C ILE A 47 8.18 11.85 5.41
N LEU A 48 9.17 11.76 6.33
CA LEU A 48 10.04 12.87 6.68
C LEU A 48 11.28 12.97 5.77
N THR A 49 11.47 12.02 4.86
CA THR A 49 12.49 12.06 3.80
C THR A 49 11.86 12.54 2.50
N GLU A 50 12.65 13.15 1.62
CA GLU A 50 12.18 13.62 0.31
C GLU A 50 11.57 12.48 -0.52
N ASP A 51 12.29 11.38 -0.69
CA ASP A 51 11.82 10.21 -1.44
C ASP A 51 10.51 9.63 -0.86
N GLY A 52 10.44 9.54 0.47
CA GLY A 52 9.25 9.02 1.13
C GLY A 52 8.04 9.95 1.03
N LEU A 53 8.27 11.26 1.10
CA LEU A 53 7.23 12.27 0.91
C LEU A 53 6.73 12.30 -0.54
N VAL A 54 7.62 12.27 -1.53
CA VAL A 54 7.25 12.22 -2.96
C VAL A 54 6.45 10.95 -3.26
N THR A 55 6.88 9.79 -2.74
CA THR A 55 6.16 8.53 -2.90
C THR A 55 4.78 8.58 -2.22
N PHE A 56 4.69 9.20 -1.04
CA PHE A 56 3.42 9.37 -0.33
C PHE A 56 2.46 10.28 -1.09
N CYS A 57 2.92 11.44 -1.58
CA CYS A 57 2.11 12.36 -2.36
C CYS A 57 1.61 11.72 -3.66
N SER A 58 2.45 10.92 -4.32
CA SER A 58 2.09 10.17 -5.53
C SER A 58 1.07 9.05 -5.28
N ALA A 59 0.83 8.67 -4.02
CA ALA A 59 -0.20 7.70 -3.69
C ALA A 59 -1.61 8.28 -3.86
N GLU A 60 -1.78 9.61 -3.84
CA GLU A 60 -3.03 10.37 -4.06
C GLU A 60 -4.23 10.02 -3.16
N CYS A 61 -4.14 8.97 -2.35
CA CYS A 61 -5.25 8.39 -1.59
C CYS A 61 -4.99 8.31 -0.08
N LEU A 62 -3.92 8.91 0.43
CA LEU A 62 -3.54 8.81 1.84
C LEU A 62 -3.47 10.20 2.48
N ASN A 63 -4.04 10.34 3.69
CA ASN A 63 -3.94 11.58 4.46
C ASN A 63 -2.65 11.61 5.30
N PRO A 64 -1.76 12.61 5.15
CA PRO A 64 -0.52 12.70 5.92
C PRO A 64 -0.73 12.67 7.44
N SER A 65 -1.89 13.16 7.90
CA SER A 65 -2.27 13.17 9.32
C SER A 65 -2.68 11.79 9.85
N ARG A 66 -2.84 10.78 8.98
CA ARG A 66 -3.33 9.43 9.31
C ARG A 66 -2.29 8.33 9.07
N ILE A 67 -1.03 8.62 9.39
CA ILE A 67 0.01 7.59 9.43
C ILE A 67 -0.01 6.80 10.77
N PRO A 68 0.31 5.50 10.76
CA PRO A 68 0.80 4.74 9.60
C PRO A 68 -0.30 4.37 8.61
N ALA A 69 0.08 4.35 7.33
CA ALA A 69 -0.80 3.93 6.24
C ALA A 69 -0.06 2.96 5.32
N PHE A 70 -0.78 2.20 4.51
CA PHE A 70 -0.16 1.41 3.45
C PHE A 70 -0.97 1.41 2.15
N LEU A 71 -0.26 1.17 1.06
CA LEU A 71 -0.79 1.03 -0.30
C LEU A 71 -0.33 -0.31 -0.90
N VAL A 72 -1.21 -0.98 -1.64
CA VAL A 72 -0.85 -2.19 -2.38
C VAL A 72 -0.61 -1.86 -3.84
N CYS A 73 0.56 -2.24 -4.34
CA CYS A 73 0.95 -2.09 -5.73
C CYS A 73 1.17 -3.45 -6.38
N ARG A 74 1.02 -3.52 -7.71
CA ARG A 74 1.35 -4.68 -8.55
C ARG A 74 2.47 -4.30 -9.51
N LEU A 75 3.40 -5.22 -9.77
CA LEU A 75 4.43 -5.08 -10.78
C LEU A 75 3.77 -4.99 -12.16
N ASP A 76 4.00 -3.90 -12.87
CA ASP A 76 3.72 -3.78 -14.30
C ASP A 76 4.84 -4.50 -15.05
N GLU A 77 4.55 -5.63 -15.69
CA GLU A 77 5.57 -6.43 -16.37
C GLU A 77 6.16 -5.73 -17.61
N LEU A 78 5.47 -4.74 -18.17
CA LEU A 78 5.93 -4.00 -19.34
C LEU A 78 6.94 -2.93 -18.94
N THR A 79 6.68 -2.22 -17.84
CA THR A 79 7.56 -1.13 -17.37
C THR A 79 8.57 -1.57 -16.31
N GLY A 80 8.32 -2.70 -15.64
CA GLY A 80 9.10 -3.16 -14.49
C GLY A 80 8.83 -2.36 -13.20
N GLU A 81 7.80 -1.51 -13.17
CA GLU A 81 7.49 -0.65 -12.03
C GLU A 81 6.27 -1.13 -11.24
N TYR A 82 6.27 -0.90 -9.93
CA TYR A 82 5.10 -1.17 -9.10
C TYR A 82 4.07 -0.04 -9.20
N ARG A 83 2.87 -0.37 -9.69
CA ARG A 83 1.74 0.55 -9.82
C ARG A 83 0.62 0.25 -8.82
N PRO A 84 -0.03 1.27 -8.24
CA PRO A 84 -1.14 1.07 -7.31
C PRO A 84 -2.26 0.22 -7.91
N ILE A 85 -2.83 -0.68 -7.11
CA ILE A 85 -3.99 -1.48 -7.54
C ILE A 85 -5.26 -0.69 -7.25
N PRO A 86 -6.22 -0.59 -8.20
CA PRO A 86 -7.48 0.10 -7.94
C PRO A 86 -8.28 -0.59 -6.83
N ASN A 87 -9.01 0.20 -6.06
CA ASN A 87 -9.90 -0.35 -5.04
C ASN A 87 -11.02 -1.17 -5.72
N PRO A 88 -11.20 -2.46 -5.38
CA PRO A 88 -12.23 -3.31 -6.01
C PRO A 88 -13.67 -2.85 -5.75
N VAL A 89 -13.91 -1.99 -4.73
CA VAL A 89 -15.22 -1.35 -4.46
C VAL A 89 -15.45 -0.14 -5.38
N GLY A 90 -14.39 0.45 -5.93
CA GLY A 90 -14.43 1.51 -6.96
C GLY A 90 -14.82 1.01 -8.36
N HIS A 91 -15.07 -0.29 -8.53
CA HIS A 91 -15.60 -0.84 -9.77
C HIS A 91 -17.08 -0.43 -9.91
N PRO A 92 -17.52 0.14 -11.05
CA PRO A 92 -18.90 0.64 -11.23
C PRO A 92 -19.98 -0.40 -10.88
N GLU A 93 -19.68 -1.66 -11.12
CA GLU A 93 -20.59 -2.80 -10.90
C GLU A 93 -20.68 -3.28 -9.44
N ARG A 94 -19.87 -2.73 -8.52
CA ARG A 94 -19.81 -3.11 -7.10
C ARG A 94 -20.08 -1.96 -6.13
N MET A 95 -20.67 -0.86 -6.63
CA MET A 95 -21.17 0.21 -5.78
C MET A 95 -22.25 -0.30 -4.84
N HIS A 96 -21.98 -0.26 -3.53
CA HIS A 96 -22.96 -0.61 -2.50
C HIS A 96 -23.98 0.54 -2.37
N PRO A 97 -25.30 0.27 -2.29
CA PRO A 97 -26.36 1.28 -2.39
C PRO A 97 -26.38 2.35 -1.29
N LEU A 98 -25.57 2.19 -0.23
CA LEU A 98 -25.37 3.18 0.85
C LEU A 98 -24.21 4.16 0.59
N PHE A 99 -23.31 3.87 -0.34
CA PHE A 99 -22.15 4.71 -0.68
C PHE A 99 -22.40 5.40 -2.02
N LYS A 100 -23.42 6.27 -2.07
CA LYS A 100 -23.88 6.87 -3.34
C LYS A 100 -23.01 8.01 -3.87
N GLU A 101 -22.10 8.61 -3.07
CA GLU A 101 -21.37 9.81 -3.53
C GLU A 101 -19.89 9.92 -3.10
N SER A 102 -19.31 8.96 -2.39
CA SER A 102 -17.91 9.10 -1.94
C SER A 102 -17.21 7.77 -1.67
N LEU A 103 -16.76 7.10 -2.74
CA LEU A 103 -15.66 6.15 -2.62
C LEU A 103 -14.37 6.97 -2.61
N VAL A 104 -13.92 7.37 -1.41
CA VAL A 104 -12.86 8.38 -1.19
C VAL A 104 -11.47 7.91 -1.69
N TYR A 105 -11.29 6.64 -2.07
CA TYR A 105 -9.97 6.09 -2.38
C TYR A 105 -9.96 5.34 -3.71
N SER A 106 -9.31 5.94 -4.71
CA SER A 106 -9.07 5.37 -6.05
C SER A 106 -8.26 4.07 -6.00
N TRP A 107 -7.40 3.92 -4.99
CA TRP A 107 -6.46 2.80 -4.84
C TRP A 107 -6.74 1.96 -3.60
N LEU A 108 -6.33 0.69 -3.65
CA LEU A 108 -6.40 -0.23 -2.52
C LEU A 108 -5.32 0.14 -1.49
N GLY A 109 -5.71 0.98 -0.53
CA GLY A 109 -4.91 1.37 0.62
C GLY A 109 -5.73 1.35 1.92
N LEU A 110 -5.03 1.27 3.05
CA LEU A 110 -5.64 1.43 4.38
C LEU A 110 -4.87 2.47 5.18
N GLU A 111 -5.61 3.34 5.85
CA GLU A 111 -5.15 4.29 6.85
C GLU A 111 -5.71 3.93 8.23
N THR A 112 -5.03 4.35 9.30
CA THR A 112 -5.47 4.14 10.70
C THR A 112 -5.70 5.43 11.44
#